data_AF-Q4CAG1-F1
#
_entry.id   AF-Q4CAG1-F1
#
_cell.length_a   1.000
_cell.length_b   1.000
_cell.length_c   1.000
_cell.angle_alpha   90.00
_cell.angle_beta   90.00
_cell.angle_gamma   90.00
#
_symmetry.space_group_name_H-M   'P 1'
#
loop_
_entity.id
_entity.type
_entity.pdbx_description
1 polymer ?
#
loop_
_entity_poly.entity_id
_entity_poly.type
_entity_poly.pdbx_seq_one_letter_code
_entity_poly.pdbx_strand_id
1 'polypeptide(L)'
;MADVSGVWLGTYWQYGSPTRFEMTLVQGKNTLSGNVLDDSSLGEANVTGEISGRTVTFRKCYLSGSRHCIDYFGTVSSDEKLMTGQWQEGVFNQGKWEAHRQDDNLTLSLEKIKSSPLQTVS
;
A
#
# COMPACT_ATOMS: atom_id res chain seq x y z
N MET A 1 16.92 -9.22 0.98
CA MET A 1 15.56 -8.97 0.46
C MET A 1 15.24 -7.53 0.79
N ALA A 2 14.45 -6.85 -0.05
CA ALA A 2 13.94 -5.54 0.33
C ALA A 2 13.05 -5.65 1.57
N ASP A 3 13.05 -4.62 2.40
CA ASP A 3 12.08 -4.46 3.50
C ASP A 3 10.86 -3.71 2.97
N VAL A 4 9.67 -4.29 3.11
CA VAL A 4 8.40 -3.65 2.72
C VAL A 4 7.48 -3.37 3.90
N SER A 5 7.96 -3.58 5.13
CA SER A 5 7.18 -3.32 6.35
C SER A 5 6.84 -1.83 6.48
N GLY A 6 5.65 -1.51 6.96
CA GLY A 6 5.20 -0.13 7.20
C GLY A 6 4.01 0.27 6.33
N VAL A 7 3.77 1.58 6.26
CA VAL A 7 2.62 2.18 5.58
C VAL A 7 2.98 2.61 4.17
N TRP A 8 2.06 2.36 3.25
CA TRP A 8 2.17 2.64 1.82
C TRP A 8 0.90 3.31 1.32
N LEU A 9 1.07 4.38 0.54
CA LEU A 9 -0.01 5.06 -0.16
C LEU A 9 0.07 4.69 -1.63
N GLY A 10 -0.97 4.06 -2.15
CA GLY A 10 -0.98 3.54 -3.50
C GLY A 10 -2.15 3.98 -4.35
N THR A 11 -2.03 3.66 -5.62
CA THR A 11 -3.07 3.83 -6.62
C THR A 11 -3.06 2.61 -7.53
N TYR A 12 -4.23 2.07 -7.82
CA TYR A 12 -4.41 1.12 -8.92
C TYR A 12 -5.33 1.71 -9.97
N TRP A 13 -5.16 1.30 -11.22
CA TRP A 13 -5.97 1.78 -12.33
C TRP A 13 -6.81 0.66 -12.91
N GLN A 14 -8.12 0.88 -12.99
CA GLN A 14 -9.07 0.00 -13.65
C GLN A 14 -9.71 0.75 -14.81
N TYR A 15 -9.52 0.24 -16.04
CA TYR A 15 -9.96 0.91 -17.28
C TYR A 15 -9.53 2.39 -17.35
N GLY A 16 -8.34 2.70 -16.84
CA GLY A 16 -7.79 4.07 -16.78
C GLY A 16 -8.30 4.92 -15.61
N SER A 17 -9.27 4.46 -14.83
CA SER A 17 -9.77 5.17 -13.64
C SER A 17 -8.90 4.83 -12.42
N PRO A 18 -8.29 5.82 -11.75
CA PRO A 18 -7.49 5.59 -10.55
C PRO A 18 -8.38 5.34 -9.33
N THR A 19 -7.97 4.40 -8.48
CA THR A 19 -8.48 4.24 -7.12
C THR A 19 -7.32 4.28 -6.14
N ARG A 20 -7.42 5.13 -5.12
CA ARG A 20 -6.39 5.28 -4.09
C ARG A 20 -6.58 4.26 -2.98
N PHE A 21 -5.49 3.90 -2.33
CA PHE A 21 -5.53 3.05 -1.16
C PHE A 21 -4.40 3.35 -0.18
N GLU A 22 -4.65 3.06 1.09
CA GLU A 22 -3.62 2.97 2.14
C GLU A 22 -3.39 1.50 2.46
N MET A 23 -2.13 1.09 2.61
CA MET A 23 -1.75 -0.28 2.90
C MET A 23 -0.73 -0.32 4.04
N THR A 24 -0.99 -1.14 5.06
CA THR A 24 -0.02 -1.44 6.12
C THR A 24 0.48 -2.86 5.95
N LEU A 25 1.79 -3.04 5.82
CA LEU A 25 2.43 -4.34 5.66
C LEU A 25 3.31 -4.69 6.87
N VAL A 26 3.28 -5.97 7.24
CA VAL A 26 4.19 -6.61 8.18
C VAL A 26 4.90 -7.75 7.46
N GLN A 27 6.22 -7.66 7.36
CA GLN A 27 7.05 -8.69 6.73
C GLN A 27 7.63 -9.65 7.77
N GLY A 28 7.38 -10.94 7.59
CA GLY A 28 8.01 -12.03 8.33
C GLY A 28 8.90 -12.85 7.41
N LYS A 29 10.23 -12.62 7.44
CA LYS A 29 11.19 -13.22 6.49
C LYS A 29 10.80 -12.94 5.04
N ASN A 30 10.24 -13.94 4.34
CA ASN A 30 9.76 -13.87 2.97
C ASN A 30 8.23 -13.78 2.85
N THR A 31 7.49 -13.83 3.97
CA THR A 31 6.03 -13.72 4.00
C THR A 31 5.59 -12.31 4.33
N LEU A 32 4.44 -11.91 3.77
CA LEU A 32 3.80 -10.62 3.98
C LEU A 32 2.38 -10.81 4.51
N SER A 33 2.01 -9.98 5.46
CA SER A 33 0.63 -9.86 5.94
C SER A 33 0.30 -8.38 6.14
N GLY A 34 -0.97 -8.02 6.09
CA GLY A 34 -1.34 -6.61 6.23
C GLY A 34 -2.80 -6.32 6.03
N ASN A 35 -3.12 -5.03 6.01
CA ASN A 35 -4.46 -4.51 5.73
C ASN A 35 -4.37 -3.41 4.66
N VAL A 36 -5.44 -3.27 3.89
CA VAL A 36 -5.61 -2.21 2.89
C VAL A 36 -6.96 -1.54 3.10
N LEU A 37 -7.00 -0.23 2.96
CA LEU A 37 -8.22 0.56 2.88
C LEU A 37 -8.29 1.25 1.53
N ASP A 38 -9.27 0.87 0.72
CA ASP A 38 -9.54 1.54 -0.56
C ASP A 38 -10.46 2.73 -0.40
N ASP A 39 -10.17 3.77 -1.18
CA ASP A 39 -11.09 4.87 -1.46
C ASP A 39 -12.13 4.44 -2.51
N SER A 40 -12.88 3.37 -2.21
CA SER A 40 -13.93 2.82 -3.04
C SER A 40 -15.02 2.15 -2.20
N SER A 41 -16.09 1.68 -2.85
CA SER A 41 -17.15 0.92 -2.17
C SER A 41 -16.71 -0.44 -1.64
N LEU A 42 -15.55 -0.96 -2.08
CA LEU A 42 -15.01 -2.23 -1.57
C LEU A 42 -14.36 -2.06 -0.19
N GLY A 43 -13.79 -0.89 0.10
CA GLY A 43 -13.27 -0.51 1.41
C GLY A 43 -12.13 -1.41 1.90
N GLU A 44 -12.30 -1.97 3.10
CA GLU A 44 -11.28 -2.71 3.83
C GLU A 44 -10.99 -4.10 3.23
N ALA A 45 -9.71 -4.47 3.21
CA ALA A 45 -9.23 -5.77 2.78
C ALA A 45 -8.03 -6.26 3.59
N ASN A 46 -7.90 -7.57 3.71
CA ASN A 46 -6.68 -8.21 4.23
C ASN A 46 -5.70 -8.48 3.10
N VAL A 47 -4.41 -8.42 3.42
CA VAL A 47 -3.30 -8.75 2.52
C VAL A 47 -2.53 -9.95 3.04
N THR A 48 -2.25 -10.90 2.14
CA THR A 48 -1.32 -12.00 2.38
C THR A 48 -0.44 -12.19 1.15
N GLY A 49 0.86 -12.38 1.31
CA GLY A 49 1.77 -12.47 0.17
C GLY A 49 3.18 -12.90 0.53
N GLU A 50 4.08 -12.70 -0.42
CA GLU A 50 5.49 -13.03 -0.30
C GLU A 50 6.39 -11.98 -0.96
N ILE A 51 7.64 -11.97 -0.55
CA ILE A 51 8.71 -11.18 -1.16
C ILE A 51 9.94 -12.05 -1.41
N SER A 52 10.48 -11.95 -2.63
CA SER A 52 11.70 -12.65 -3.05
C SER A 52 12.65 -11.68 -3.74
N GLY A 53 13.78 -11.38 -3.09
CA GLY A 53 14.68 -10.33 -3.53
C GLY A 53 14.01 -8.95 -3.48
N ARG A 54 13.53 -8.48 -4.63
CA ARG A 54 12.73 -7.25 -4.81
C ARG A 54 11.39 -7.50 -5.50
N THR A 55 11.06 -8.74 -5.81
CA THR A 55 9.77 -9.11 -6.38
C THR A 55 8.78 -9.28 -5.24
N VAL A 56 7.63 -8.62 -5.33
CA VAL A 56 6.54 -8.70 -4.37
C VAL A 56 5.31 -9.29 -5.03
N THR A 57 4.68 -10.26 -4.36
CA THR A 57 3.40 -10.82 -4.78
C THR A 57 2.48 -10.86 -3.58
N PHE A 58 1.24 -10.40 -3.74
CA PHE A 58 0.27 -10.47 -2.66
C PHE A 58 -1.15 -10.60 -3.18
N ARG A 59 -2.00 -11.19 -2.36
CA ARG A 59 -3.44 -11.30 -2.58
C ARG A 59 -4.15 -10.38 -1.60
N LYS A 60 -5.05 -9.58 -2.13
CA LYS A 60 -5.92 -8.68 -1.38
C LYS A 60 -7.33 -9.28 -1.35
N CYS A 61 -7.87 -9.53 -0.16
CA CYS A 61 -9.20 -10.10 0.03
C CYS A 61 -10.10 -9.14 0.82
N TYR A 62 -11.14 -8.63 0.17
CA TYR A 62 -12.06 -7.66 0.75
C TYR A 62 -12.92 -8.27 1.86
N LEU A 63 -13.14 -7.48 2.91
CA LEU A 63 -13.99 -7.85 4.03
C LEU A 63 -15.47 -7.62 3.73
N SER A 64 -15.77 -6.68 2.84
CA SER A 64 -17.12 -6.37 2.36
C SER A 64 -17.58 -7.39 1.31
N GLY A 65 -18.89 -7.67 1.28
CA GLY A 65 -19.50 -8.52 0.24
C GLY A 65 -19.06 -9.99 0.26
N SER A 66 -18.97 -10.60 -0.93
CA SER A 66 -18.75 -12.05 -1.12
C SER A 66 -17.29 -12.51 -0.96
N ARG A 67 -16.47 -11.84 -0.13
CA ARG A 67 -15.01 -12.09 0.02
C ARG A 67 -14.30 -12.23 -1.32
N HIS A 68 -14.36 -11.15 -2.09
CA HIS A 68 -13.68 -11.06 -3.38
C HIS A 68 -12.17 -10.88 -3.16
N CYS A 69 -11.33 -11.62 -3.89
CA CYS A 69 -9.88 -11.55 -3.77
C CYS A 69 -9.21 -11.24 -5.11
N ILE A 70 -8.22 -10.34 -5.09
CA ILE A 70 -7.48 -9.87 -6.27
C ILE A 70 -5.98 -10.10 -6.04
N ASP A 71 -5.28 -10.58 -7.08
CA ASP A 71 -3.84 -10.84 -7.04
C ASP A 71 -3.04 -9.63 -7.54
N TYR A 72 -1.94 -9.33 -6.88
CA TYR A 72 -1.03 -8.23 -7.19
C TYR A 72 0.40 -8.77 -7.33
N PHE A 73 1.08 -8.30 -8.36
CA PHE A 73 2.45 -8.67 -8.71
C PHE A 73 3.24 -7.40 -8.96
N GLY A 74 4.44 -7.28 -8.42
CA GLY A 74 5.23 -6.08 -8.60
C GLY A 74 6.70 -6.20 -8.20
N THR A 75 7.36 -5.06 -8.22
CA THR A 75 8.75 -4.90 -7.81
C THR A 75 8.90 -3.71 -6.86
N VAL A 76 9.85 -3.83 -5.95
CA VAL A 76 10.27 -2.77 -5.02
C VAL A 76 11.49 -2.05 -5.60
N SER A 77 11.49 -0.72 -5.54
CA SER A 77 12.62 0.12 -5.97
C SER A 77 13.88 -0.14 -5.12
N SER A 78 15.04 0.28 -5.62
CA SER A 78 16.32 0.07 -4.93
C SER A 78 16.44 0.83 -3.60
N ASP A 79 15.73 1.96 -3.47
CA ASP A 79 15.65 2.78 -2.26
C ASP A 79 14.47 2.40 -1.36
N GLU A 80 13.70 1.36 -1.74
CA GLU A 80 12.57 0.82 -0.99
C GLU A 80 11.43 1.83 -0.76
N LYS A 81 11.36 2.90 -1.56
CA LYS A 81 10.35 3.96 -1.45
C LYS A 81 9.17 3.80 -2.40
N LEU A 82 9.28 2.92 -3.40
CA LEU A 82 8.28 2.72 -4.43
C LEU A 82 8.08 1.23 -4.69
N MET A 83 6.83 0.81 -4.77
CA MET A 83 6.41 -0.45 -5.37
C MET A 83 5.60 -0.17 -6.64
N THR A 84 5.80 -0.96 -7.68
CA THR A 84 5.02 -0.86 -8.92
C THR A 84 4.71 -2.23 -9.47
N GLY A 85 3.61 -2.37 -10.20
CA GLY A 85 3.25 -3.69 -10.70
C GLY A 85 1.95 -3.75 -11.49
N GLN A 86 1.44 -4.97 -11.61
CA GLN A 86 0.12 -5.29 -12.16
C GLN A 86 -0.75 -5.97 -11.11
N TRP A 87 -2.05 -5.67 -11.14
CA TRP A 87 -3.07 -6.44 -10.45
C TRP A 87 -3.85 -7.27 -11.47
N GLN A 88 -4.41 -8.38 -11.03
CA GLN A 88 -5.16 -9.31 -11.86
C GLN A 88 -6.34 -9.91 -11.09
N GLU A 89 -7.51 -9.85 -11.73
CA GLU A 89 -8.77 -10.48 -11.33
C GLU A 89 -9.27 -11.33 -12.50
N GLY A 90 -8.79 -12.57 -12.59
CA GLY A 90 -9.05 -13.44 -13.74
C GLY A 90 -8.29 -13.03 -15.00
N VAL A 91 -8.66 -13.57 -16.16
CA VAL A 91 -7.85 -13.46 -17.39
C VAL A 91 -7.99 -12.10 -18.09
N PHE A 92 -9.15 -11.45 -17.94
CA PHE A 92 -9.50 -10.25 -18.70
C PHE A 92 -9.55 -8.97 -17.87
N ASN A 93 -9.46 -9.06 -16.54
CA ASN A 93 -9.46 -7.90 -15.66
C ASN A 93 -8.09 -7.76 -15.01
N GLN A 94 -7.33 -6.76 -15.45
CA GLN A 94 -5.99 -6.49 -14.98
C GLN A 94 -5.67 -5.01 -15.14
N GLY A 95 -4.69 -4.51 -14.41
CA GLY A 95 -4.26 -3.13 -14.53
C GLY A 95 -2.99 -2.80 -13.77
N LYS A 96 -2.50 -1.59 -13.96
CA LYS A 96 -1.33 -1.06 -13.26
C LYS A 96 -1.66 -0.74 -11.82
N TRP A 97 -0.64 -0.81 -10.97
CA TRP A 97 -0.66 -0.20 -9.65
C TRP A 97 0.72 0.32 -9.27
N GLU A 98 0.73 1.28 -8.35
CA GLU A 98 1.92 1.77 -7.67
C GLU A 98 1.62 2.04 -6.20
N ALA A 99 2.65 2.02 -5.36
CA ALA A 99 2.56 2.41 -3.96
C ALA A 99 3.83 3.09 -3.51
N HIS A 100 3.70 4.26 -2.91
CA HIS A 100 4.80 5.03 -2.33
C HIS A 100 4.83 4.80 -0.82
N ARG A 101 6.02 4.60 -0.29
CA ARG A 101 6.19 4.46 1.16
C ARG A 101 5.78 5.77 1.81
N GLN A 102 4.90 5.68 2.79
CA GLN A 102 4.65 6.79 3.68
C GLN A 102 5.78 6.79 4.70
N ASP A 103 6.80 7.60 4.43
CA ASP A 103 7.85 7.86 5.41
C ASP A 103 7.16 8.38 6.67
N ASP A 104 7.37 7.68 7.79
CA ASP A 104 6.73 7.96 9.06
C ASP A 104 7.27 9.30 9.58
N ASN A 105 6.66 10.37 9.09
CA ASN A 105 7.08 11.72 9.36
C ASN A 105 6.59 12.20 10.72
N LEU A 106 6.18 11.29 11.61
CA LEU A 106 5.78 11.58 12.97
C LEU A 106 6.85 12.42 13.67
N THR A 107 8.13 12.11 13.48
CA THR A 107 9.24 12.90 14.05
C THR A 107 9.36 14.30 13.43
N LEU A 108 9.31 14.45 12.10
CA LEU A 108 9.40 15.78 11.47
C LEU A 108 8.13 16.62 11.67
N SER A 109 6.95 15.98 11.76
CA SER A 109 5.69 16.67 12.08
C SER A 109 5.64 17.09 13.54
N LEU A 110 6.12 16.27 14.48
CA LEU A 110 6.34 16.66 15.87
C LEU A 110 7.35 17.80 16.00
N GLU A 111 8.45 17.79 15.26
CA GLU A 111 9.42 18.89 15.25
C GLU A 111 8.84 20.18 14.64
N LYS A 112 8.04 20.07 13.58
CA LYS A 112 7.34 21.21 12.95
C LYS A 112 6.27 21.83 13.87
N ILE A 113 5.59 21.00 14.66
CA ILE A 113 4.65 21.44 15.70
C ILE A 113 5.41 22.10 16.87
N LYS A 114 6.51 21.49 17.34
CA LYS A 114 7.34 22.05 18.43
C LYS A 114 8.06 23.36 18.06
N SER A 115 8.33 23.58 16.77
CA SER A 115 9.02 24.78 16.27
C SER A 115 8.09 25.93 15.86
N SER A 116 6.77 25.73 15.89
CA SER A 116 5.81 26.82 15.65
C SER A 116 5.55 27.57 16.96
N PRO A 117 5.93 28.86 17.09
CA PRO A 117 5.55 29.64 18.25
C PRO A 117 4.03 29.84 18.24
N LEU A 118 3.38 29.56 19.38
CA LEU A 118 1.98 29.87 19.64
C LEU A 118 1.72 31.35 19.28
N GLN A 119 1.00 31.61 18.20
CA GLN A 119 0.41 32.92 17.98
C GLN A 119 -0.73 33.08 18.97
N THR A 120 -0.42 33.71 20.10
CA THR A 120 -1.41 34.24 21.02
C THR A 120 -2.16 35.34 20.30
N VAL A 121 -3.39 35.05 19.87
CA VAL A 121 -4.34 36.08 19.42
C VAL A 121 -4.80 36.86 20.65
N SER A 122 -4.45 38.14 20.66
CA SER A 122 -4.90 39.18 21.59
C SER A 122 -6.26 39.75 21.22
#